data_AF-A0A941U1Z6-F1
#
_entry.id   AF-A0A941U1Z6-F1
#
_cell.length_a   1.000
_cell.length_b   1.000
_cell.length_c   1.000
_cell.angle_alpha   90.00
_cell.angle_beta   90.00
_cell.angle_gamma   90.00
#
_symmetry.space_group_name_H-M   'P 1'
#
loop_
_entity.id
_entity.type
_entity.pdbx_description
1 polymer ?
#
loop_
_entity_poly.entity_id
_entity_poly.type
_entity_poly.pdbx_seq_one_letter_code
_entity_poly.pdbx_strand_id
1 'polypeptide(L)'
;MGPLDAFWHLLNFFLPALWVAVLAAAAAKLLWRRALAAVSWRRLAAAPALAGSVVLVAGLVITGRDGRMLTYAALVVAAALA
;
A
#
# COMPACT_ATOMS: atom_id res chain seq x y z
N MET A 1 -14.66 20.53 -4.25
CA MET A 1 -13.94 20.19 -3.00
C MET A 1 -13.14 21.41 -2.60
N GLY A 2 -13.22 21.86 -1.35
CA GLY A 2 -12.27 22.86 -0.85
C GLY A 2 -10.84 22.29 -0.86
N PRO A 3 -9.80 23.13 -0.75
CA PRO A 3 -8.41 22.66 -0.73
C PRO A 3 -8.14 21.68 0.42
N LEU A 4 -8.81 21.85 1.56
CA LEU A 4 -8.73 20.93 2.70
C LEU A 4 -9.37 19.56 2.39
N ASP A 5 -10.49 19.54 1.67
CA ASP A 5 -11.17 18.29 1.29
C ASP A 5 -10.32 17.48 0.30
N ALA A 6 -9.69 18.17 -0.65
CA ALA A 6 -8.79 17.53 -1.62
C ALA A 6 -7.59 16.87 -0.93
N PHE A 7 -7.03 17.53 0.08
CA PHE A 7 -5.96 16.97 0.90
C PHE A 7 -6.41 15.70 1.64
N TRP A 8 -7.58 15.72 2.29
CA TRP A 8 -8.13 14.55 2.96
C TRP A 8 -8.48 13.42 1.99
N HIS A 9 -8.94 13.75 0.79
CA HIS A 9 -9.23 12.76 -0.24
C HIS A 9 -7.95 12.04 -0.69
N LEU A 10 -6.87 12.78 -0.93
CA LEU A 10 -5.59 12.22 -1.33
C LEU A 10 -5.01 11.31 -0.24
N LEU A 11 -5.08 11.74 1.02
CA LEU A 11 -4.65 10.91 2.15
C LEU A 11 -5.46 9.61 2.24
N ASN A 12 -6.78 9.68 2.13
CA ASN A 12 -7.64 8.51 2.18
C ASN A 12 -7.39 7.56 0.99
N PHE A 13 -7.06 8.09 -0.18
CA PHE A 13 -6.71 7.30 -1.35
C PHE A 13 -5.44 6.47 -1.13
N PHE A 14 -4.38 7.05 -0.55
CA PHE A 14 -3.12 6.32 -0.33
C PHE A 14 -3.09 5.49 0.96
N LEU A 15 -4.03 5.74 1.88
CA LEU A 15 -4.11 5.03 3.16
C LEU A 15 -4.08 3.50 3.03
N PRO A 16 -4.86 2.86 2.12
CA PRO A 16 -4.86 1.42 1.94
C PRO A 16 -3.48 0.87 1.55
N ALA A 17 -2.74 1.54 0.67
CA ALA A 17 -1.40 1.10 0.28
C ALA A 17 -0.41 1.17 1.44
N LEU A 18 -0.46 2.26 2.21
CA LEU A 18 0.40 2.44 3.38
C LEU A 18 0.09 1.41 4.47
N TRP A 19 -1.20 1.19 4.78
CA TRP A 19 -1.61 0.22 5.79
C TRP A 19 -1.25 -1.21 5.40
N VAL A 20 -1.52 -1.62 4.15
CA VAL A 20 -1.15 -2.96 3.67
C VAL A 20 0.36 -3.16 3.70
N ALA A 21 1.16 -2.16 3.32
CA ALA A 21 2.61 -2.24 3.38
C ALA A 21 3.15 -2.39 4.81
N VAL A 22 2.62 -1.61 5.77
CA VAL A 22 3.04 -1.68 7.17
C VAL A 22 2.61 -3.02 7.80
N LEU A 23 1.38 -3.47 7.53
CA LEU A 23 0.88 -4.74 8.04
C LEU A 23 1.64 -5.93 7.46
N ALA A 24 1.93 -5.90 6.15
CA ALA A 24 2.74 -6.92 5.49
C ALA A 24 4.17 -6.95 6.05
N ALA A 25 4.81 -5.79 6.23
CA ALA A 25 6.12 -5.70 6.86
C ALA A 25 6.12 -6.22 8.30
N ALA A 26 5.07 -5.91 9.07
CA ALA A 26 4.89 -6.42 10.44
C ALA A 26 4.71 -7.93 10.48
N ALA A 27 3.86 -8.48 9.60
CA ALA A 27 3.64 -9.90 9.47
C ALA A 27 4.93 -10.63 9.04
N ALA A 28 5.66 -10.09 8.05
CA ALA A 28 6.92 -10.64 7.61
C ALA A 28 7.94 -10.68 8.76
N LYS A 29 8.09 -9.58 9.50
CA LYS A 29 8.97 -9.55 10.67
C LYS A 29 8.50 -10.48 11.78
N LEU A 30 7.20 -10.66 11.98
CA LEU A 30 6.61 -11.54 12.99
C LEU A 30 6.87 -13.02 12.68
N LEU A 31 6.74 -13.43 11.42
CA LEU A 31 6.93 -14.81 10.96
C LEU A 31 8.42 -15.16 10.81
N TRP A 32 9.23 -14.23 10.29
CA TRP A 32 10.67 -14.43 10.04
C TRP A 32 11.56 -13.59 10.96
N ARG A 33 11.18 -13.47 12.24
CA ARG A 33 11.87 -12.63 13.24
C ARG A 33 13.39 -12.75 13.23
N ARG A 34 13.90 -13.98 13.17
CA ARG A 34 15.35 -14.26 13.20
C ARG A 34 16.06 -13.83 11.90
N ALA A 35 15.46 -14.13 10.75
CA ALA A 35 16.05 -13.80 9.45
C ALA A 35 15.95 -12.31 9.11
N LEU A 36 14.89 -11.63 9.56
CA LEU A 36 14.62 -10.21 9.29
C LEU A 36 15.00 -9.28 10.45
N ALA A 37 15.68 -9.77 11.49
CA ALA A 37 16.06 -8.97 12.66
C ALA A 37 16.89 -7.74 12.28
N ALA A 38 17.86 -7.92 11.36
CA ALA A 38 18.74 -6.86 10.87
C ALA A 38 18.10 -5.98 9.80
N VAL A 39 16.95 -6.38 9.24
CA VAL A 39 16.29 -5.63 8.17
C VAL A 39 15.46 -4.50 8.77
N SER A 40 15.68 -3.28 8.28
CA SER A 40 14.92 -2.11 8.73
C SER A 40 13.46 -2.19 8.27
N TRP A 41 12.55 -1.72 9.13
CA TRP A 41 11.13 -1.65 8.82
C TRP A 41 10.85 -0.81 7.56
N ARG A 42 11.62 0.26 7.38
CA ARG A 42 11.54 1.09 6.18
C ARG A 42 11.84 0.29 4.91
N ARG A 43 12.85 -0.58 4.93
CA ARG A 43 13.19 -1.41 3.77
C ARG A 43 12.12 -2.43 3.44
N LEU A 44 11.45 -2.98 4.47
CA LEU A 44 10.35 -3.94 4.28
C LEU A 44 9.05 -3.28 3.81
N ALA A 45 8.76 -2.05 4.26
CA ALA A 45 7.49 -1.39 3.94
C ALA A 45 7.59 -0.47 2.70
N ALA A 46 8.77 0.04 2.33
CA ALA A 46 8.89 1.01 1.25
C ALA A 46 8.51 0.45 -0.13
N ALA A 47 8.99 -0.75 -0.47
CA ALA A 47 8.68 -1.36 -1.76
C ALA A 47 7.18 -1.72 -1.89
N PRO A 48 6.54 -2.39 -0.92
CA PRO A 48 5.09 -2.62 -0.95
C PRO A 48 4.25 -1.34 -0.96
N ALA A 49 4.67 -0.29 -0.24
CA ALA A 49 3.94 0.98 -0.21
C ALA A 49 3.98 1.69 -1.56
N LEU A 50 5.14 1.72 -2.22
CA LEU A 50 5.29 2.29 -3.56
C LEU A 50 4.50 1.48 -4.58
N ALA A 51 4.65 0.14 -4.57
CA ALA A 51 3.94 -0.74 -5.49
C ALA A 51 2.42 -0.61 -5.33
N GLY A 52 1.91 -0.63 -4.10
CA GLY A 52 0.49 -0.44 -3.81
C GLY A 52 -0.03 0.93 -4.24
N SER A 53 0.76 1.99 -4.04
CA SER A 53 0.39 3.35 -4.49
C SER A 53 0.26 3.43 -6.01
N VAL A 54 1.20 2.80 -6.74
CA VAL A 54 1.13 2.70 -8.21
C VAL A 54 -0.11 1.93 -8.66
N VAL A 55 -0.46 0.82 -7.98
CA VAL A 55 -1.66 0.05 -8.30
C VAL A 55 -2.94 0.86 -8.10
N LEU A 56 -3.03 1.63 -7.01
CA LEU A 56 -4.20 2.47 -6.76
C LEU A 56 -4.35 3.52 -7.85
N VAL A 57 -3.27 4.22 -8.20
CA VAL A 57 -3.27 5.23 -9.28
C VAL A 57 -3.66 4.58 -10.61
N ALA A 58 -3.04 3.45 -10.98
CA ALA A 58 -3.34 2.74 -12.21
C ALA A 58 -4.80 2.27 -12.25
N GLY A 59 -5.31 1.74 -11.14
CA GLY A 59 -6.69 1.31 -11.02
C GLY A 59 -7.69 2.46 -11.15
N LEU A 60 -7.39 3.61 -10.55
CA LEU A 60 -8.20 4.81 -10.69
C LEU A 60 -8.22 5.29 -12.15
N VAL A 61 -7.06 5.31 -12.83
CA VAL A 61 -6.94 5.71 -14.24
C VAL A 61 -7.70 4.75 -15.16
N ILE A 62 -7.59 3.44 -14.95
CA ILE A 62 -8.21 2.43 -15.81
C ILE A 62 -9.72 2.33 -15.58
N THR A 63 -10.16 2.37 -14.32
CA THR A 63 -11.56 2.09 -13.97
C THR A 63 -12.41 3.35 -13.82
N GLY A 64 -11.76 4.53 -13.74
CA GLY A 64 -12.40 5.83 -13.55
C GLY A 64 -13.11 5.98 -12.19
N ARG A 65 -13.00 4.98 -11.31
CA ARG A 65 -13.66 4.96 -10.00
C ARG A 65 -12.69 4.44 -8.95
N ASP A 66 -12.59 5.19 -7.87
CA ASP A 66 -11.87 4.76 -6.69
C ASP A 66 -12.64 3.63 -5.96
N GLY A 67 -11.92 2.75 -5.26
CA GLY A 67 -12.52 1.78 -4.34
C GLY A 67 -13.12 0.50 -4.93
N ARG A 68 -12.74 0.09 -6.16
CA ARG A 68 -13.11 -1.26 -6.67
C ARG A 68 -12.36 -2.36 -5.91
N MET A 69 -13.06 -3.46 -5.60
CA MET A 69 -12.46 -4.65 -4.95
C MET A 69 -11.30 -5.25 -5.76
N LEU A 70 -11.37 -5.16 -7.10
CA LEU A 70 -10.30 -5.62 -7.98
C LEU A 70 -9.00 -4.82 -7.78
N THR A 71 -9.09 -3.51 -7.53
CA THR A 71 -7.93 -2.67 -7.24
C THR A 71 -7.28 -3.03 -5.92
N TYR A 72 -8.10 -3.34 -4.92
CA TYR A 72 -7.60 -3.82 -3.63
C TYR A 72 -6.94 -5.19 -3.73
N ALA A 73 -7.51 -6.12 -4.53
CA ALA A 73 -6.88 -7.41 -4.80
C ALA A 73 -5.52 -7.24 -5.49
N ALA A 74 -5.45 -6.39 -6.52
CA ALA A 74 -4.20 -6.08 -7.21
C ALA A 74 -3.18 -5.42 -6.27
N LEU A 75 -3.63 -4.59 -5.32
CA LEU A 75 -2.77 -3.93 -4.34
C LEU A 75 -2.12 -4.95 -3.38
N VAL A 76 -2.89 -5.94 -2.92
CA VAL A 76 -2.35 -7.02 -2.09
C VAL A 76 -1.35 -7.87 -2.87
N VAL A 77 -1.66 -8.20 -4.14
CA VAL A 77 -0.74 -8.95 -5.01
C VAL A 77 0.56 -8.16 -5.23
N ALA A 78 0.47 -6.88 -5.54
CA ALA A 78 1.65 -6.04 -5.72
C ALA A 78 2.48 -5.91 -4.44
N ALA A 79 1.83 -5.79 -3.28
CA ALA A 79 2.52 -5.78 -1.99
C ALA A 79 3.22 -7.11 -1.67
N ALA A 80 2.68 -8.24 -2.13
CA ALA A 80 3.30 -9.56 -1.96
C ALA A 80 4.47 -9.81 -2.92
N LEU A 81 4.48 -9.14 -4.08
CA LEU A 81 5.52 -9.26 -5.11
C LEU A 81 6.68 -8.27 -4.94
N ALA A 82 6.51 -7.23 -4.12
CA ALA A 82 7.48 -6.14 -3.89
C ALA A 82 8.47 -6.46 -2.77
#